data_AF-A0A5P2W6P6-F1
#
_entry.id   AF-A0A5P2W6P6-F1
#
_cell.length_a   1.000
_cell.length_b   1.000
_cell.length_c   1.000
_cell.angle_alpha   90.00
_cell.angle_beta   90.00
_cell.angle_gamma   90.00
#
_symmetry.space_group_name_H-M   'P 1'
#
loop_
_entity.id
_entity.type
_entity.pdbx_description
1 polymer ?
#
loop_
_entity_poly.entity_id
_entity_poly.type
_entity_poly.pdbx_seq_one_letter_code
_entity_poly.pdbx_strand_id
1 'polypeptide(L)'
;MRLNQFPADQGAQPDLASSPAEMRAAARAIDQHILGDTRKAGALPDKDTEAVVKEFGAKDGHGWLTSRAVQRAHNAWGEQVKAHTDRLSSDRDSLKGANQVLHGTDTVIGAKTGQVSVFHSY
;
A
#
# COMPACT_ATOMS: atom_id res chain seq x y z
N MET A 1 38.75 3.23 -44.25
CA MET A 1 37.54 2.75 -43.54
C MET A 1 37.09 3.82 -42.56
N ARG A 2 35.88 4.34 -42.69
CA ARG A 2 35.26 5.29 -41.76
C ARG A 2 33.96 4.65 -41.27
N LEU A 3 33.86 4.43 -39.97
CA LEU A 3 32.65 3.96 -39.29
C LEU A 3 31.63 5.10 -39.31
N ASN A 4 30.65 5.00 -40.21
CA ASN A 4 29.54 5.94 -40.28
C ASN A 4 28.60 5.73 -39.09
N GLN A 5 28.64 6.70 -38.18
CA GLN A 5 27.54 7.27 -37.41
C GLN A 5 26.27 6.41 -37.36
N PHE A 6 26.11 5.67 -36.26
CA PHE A 6 24.78 5.29 -35.80
C PHE A 6 24.00 6.57 -35.48
N PRO A 7 22.74 6.73 -35.92
CA PRO A 7 21.88 7.72 -35.30
C PRO A 7 21.88 7.42 -33.80
N ALA A 8 22.16 8.44 -32.99
CA ALA A 8 21.81 8.37 -31.58
C ALA A 8 20.30 8.18 -31.57
N ASP A 9 19.88 6.93 -31.39
CA ASP A 9 18.53 6.62 -30.96
C ASP A 9 18.39 7.39 -29.66
N GLN A 10 17.77 8.57 -29.74
CA GLN A 10 17.34 9.33 -28.58
C GLN A 10 16.23 8.47 -28.00
N GLY A 11 16.63 7.43 -27.28
CA GLY A 11 15.73 6.49 -26.66
C GLY A 11 14.72 7.31 -25.90
N ALA A 12 13.48 7.32 -26.39
CA ALA A 12 12.38 7.92 -25.69
C ALA A 12 12.42 7.30 -24.30
N GLN A 13 12.80 8.09 -23.30
CA GLN A 13 12.84 7.65 -21.93
C GLN A 13 11.44 7.13 -21.63
N PRO A 14 11.26 5.84 -21.32
CA PRO A 14 9.93 5.33 -21.05
C PRO A 14 9.39 6.15 -19.88
N ASP A 15 8.29 6.86 -20.14
CA ASP A 15 7.65 7.65 -19.11
C ASP A 15 7.23 6.70 -18.00
N LEU A 16 7.50 7.06 -16.75
CA LEU A 16 7.15 6.20 -15.63
C LEU A 16 5.63 6.06 -15.62
N ALA A 17 5.12 4.87 -15.30
CA ALA A 17 3.66 4.64 -15.23
C ALA A 17 2.97 5.54 -14.19
N SER A 18 3.72 6.17 -13.27
CA SER A 18 3.22 7.16 -12.31
C SER A 18 4.34 8.09 -11.86
N SER A 19 3.99 9.34 -11.57
CA SER A 19 4.89 10.35 -11.02
C SER A 19 5.12 10.19 -9.51
N PRO A 20 6.23 10.71 -8.97
CA PRO A 20 6.46 10.76 -7.53
C PRO A 20 5.34 11.46 -6.73
N ALA A 21 4.71 12.49 -7.30
CA ALA A 21 3.60 13.21 -6.68
C ALA A 21 2.36 12.31 -6.56
N GLU A 22 2.03 11.56 -7.61
CA GLU A 22 0.92 10.60 -7.62
C GLU A 22 1.15 9.44 -6.64
N MET A 23 2.37 8.89 -6.57
CA MET A 23 2.70 7.84 -5.60
C MET A 23 2.52 8.33 -4.15
N ARG A 24 2.90 9.58 -3.85
CA ARG A 24 2.67 10.18 -2.51
C ARG A 24 1.20 10.41 -2.23
N ALA A 25 0.44 10.88 -3.22
CA ALA A 25 -1.00 11.10 -3.09
C ALA A 25 -1.72 9.77 -2.82
N ALA A 26 -1.39 8.72 -3.57
CA ALA A 26 -1.92 7.37 -3.36
C ALA A 26 -1.57 6.82 -1.98
N ALA A 27 -0.31 6.94 -1.55
CA ALA A 27 0.10 6.50 -0.20
C ALA A 27 -0.64 7.26 0.92
N ARG A 28 -0.89 8.56 0.74
CA ARG A 28 -1.69 9.36 1.70
C ARG A 28 -3.15 8.93 1.71
N ALA A 29 -3.75 8.68 0.55
CA ALA A 29 -5.14 8.23 0.45
C ALA A 29 -5.34 6.87 1.12
N ILE A 30 -4.40 5.93 0.91
CA ILE A 30 -4.39 4.63 1.59
C ILE A 30 -4.36 4.83 3.10
N ASP A 31 -3.44 5.65 3.60
CA ASP A 31 -3.23 5.85 5.03
C ASP A 31 -4.43 6.55 5.72
N GLN A 32 -4.91 7.64 5.12
CA GLN A 32 -5.89 8.53 5.75
C GLN A 32 -7.33 8.06 5.60
N HIS A 33 -7.68 7.47 4.46
CA HIS A 33 -9.06 7.11 4.16
C HIS A 33 -9.26 5.61 4.25
N ILE A 34 -8.45 4.83 3.55
CA ILE A 34 -8.73 3.40 3.39
C ILE A 34 -8.38 2.63 4.67
N LEU A 35 -7.19 2.82 5.23
CA LEU A 35 -6.72 2.09 6.42
C LEU A 35 -7.52 2.46 7.67
N GLY A 36 -7.76 3.75 7.89
CA GLY A 36 -8.54 4.24 9.02
C GLY A 36 -9.98 3.71 9.00
N ASP A 37 -10.66 3.87 7.86
CA ASP A 37 -12.06 3.46 7.74
C ASP A 37 -12.21 1.94 7.76
N THR A 38 -11.28 1.19 7.15
CA THR A 38 -11.31 -0.28 7.20
C THR A 38 -11.13 -0.80 8.63
N ARG A 39 -10.22 -0.22 9.42
CA ARG A 39 -10.08 -0.60 10.85
C ARG A 39 -11.35 -0.31 11.63
N LYS A 40 -11.93 0.87 11.43
CA LYS A 40 -13.14 1.30 12.13
C LYS A 40 -14.35 0.42 11.77
N ALA A 41 -14.55 0.16 10.48
CA ALA A 41 -15.60 -0.72 9.99
C ALA A 41 -15.38 -2.17 10.47
N GLY A 42 -14.13 -2.63 10.52
CA GLY A 42 -13.76 -3.94 10.98
C GLY A 42 -13.99 -4.18 12.48
N ALA A 43 -13.88 -3.13 13.31
CA ALA A 43 -14.12 -3.18 14.76
C ALA A 43 -15.58 -2.97 15.17
N LEU A 44 -16.44 -2.52 14.25
CA LEU A 44 -17.87 -2.30 14.51
C LEU A 44 -18.61 -3.58 14.97
N PRO A 45 -18.35 -4.76 14.37
CA PRO A 45 -19.05 -5.99 14.73
C PRO A 45 -18.70 -6.53 16.12
N ASP A 46 -17.59 -6.11 16.75
CA ASP A 46 -17.08 -6.74 17.98
C ASP A 46 -18.12 -6.71 19.11
N LYS A 47 -18.66 -5.53 19.42
CA LYS A 47 -19.61 -5.37 20.54
C LYS A 47 -20.95 -6.06 20.30
N ASP A 48 -21.49 -5.94 19.10
CA ASP A 48 -22.79 -6.51 18.76
C ASP A 48 -22.69 -8.04 18.65
N THR A 49 -21.56 -8.54 18.13
CA THR A 49 -21.33 -9.98 18.02
C THR A 49 -21.07 -10.62 19.38
N GLU A 50 -20.33 -9.97 20.28
CA GLU A 50 -20.15 -10.45 21.66
C GLU A 50 -21.48 -10.56 22.41
N ALA A 51 -22.37 -9.57 22.26
CA ALA A 51 -23.70 -9.60 22.86
C ALA A 51 -24.55 -10.77 22.31
N VAL A 52 -24.52 -10.98 21.00
CA VAL A 52 -25.23 -12.07 20.32
C VAL A 52 -24.70 -13.44 20.75
N VAL A 53 -23.37 -13.63 20.80
CA VAL A 53 -22.74 -14.88 21.25
C VAL A 53 -23.13 -15.19 22.70
N LYS A 54 -23.18 -14.18 23.56
CA LYS A 54 -23.60 -14.33 24.96
C LYS A 54 -25.08 -14.68 25.09
N GLU A 55 -25.96 -14.05 24.32
CA GLU A 55 -27.41 -14.30 24.39
C GLU A 55 -27.78 -15.70 23.88
N PHE A 56 -27.10 -16.17 22.81
CA PHE A 56 -27.27 -17.53 22.29
C PHE A 56 -26.41 -18.59 22.99
N GLY A 57 -25.63 -18.20 24.00
CA GLY A 57 -24.80 -19.09 24.81
C GLY A 57 -25.63 -20.06 25.67
N ALA A 58 -24.95 -20.98 26.36
CA ALA A 58 -25.60 -21.96 27.22
C ALA A 58 -26.24 -21.28 28.44
N LYS A 59 -27.56 -21.10 28.44
CA LYS A 59 -28.32 -20.71 29.65
C LYS A 59 -28.66 -21.93 30.52
N ASP A 60 -28.59 -23.12 29.96
CA ASP A 60 -29.06 -24.41 30.51
C ASP A 60 -28.07 -25.57 30.29
N GLY A 61 -26.82 -25.27 29.91
CA GLY A 61 -25.73 -26.26 29.75
C GLY A 61 -25.48 -26.76 28.32
N HIS A 62 -26.41 -26.53 27.39
CA HIS A 62 -26.26 -26.82 25.96
C HIS A 62 -26.62 -25.57 25.14
N GLY A 63 -25.68 -24.62 25.07
CA GLY A 63 -25.85 -23.40 24.28
C GLY A 63 -26.18 -23.69 22.82
N TRP A 64 -26.84 -22.72 22.17
CA TRP A 64 -27.36 -22.91 20.82
C TRP A 64 -26.18 -23.06 19.86
N LEU A 65 -26.30 -23.99 18.89
CA LEU A 65 -25.27 -24.21 17.85
C LEU A 65 -24.91 -22.90 17.12
N THR A 66 -25.87 -21.99 17.02
CA THR A 66 -25.75 -20.65 16.43
C THR A 66 -24.69 -19.79 17.12
N SER A 67 -24.55 -19.86 18.46
CA SER A 67 -23.54 -19.07 19.19
C SER A 67 -22.11 -19.37 18.71
N ARG A 68 -21.77 -20.66 18.57
CA ARG A 68 -20.46 -21.10 18.06
C ARG A 68 -20.25 -20.81 16.58
N ALA A 69 -21.33 -20.80 15.79
CA ALA A 69 -21.26 -20.47 14.37
C ALA A 69 -21.00 -18.96 14.18
N VAL A 70 -21.73 -18.12 14.92
CA VAL A 70 -21.54 -16.67 14.95
C VAL A 70 -20.14 -16.31 15.44
N GLN A 71 -19.66 -16.94 16.53
CA GLN A 71 -18.31 -16.69 17.03
C GLN A 71 -17.22 -17.06 16.00
N ARG A 72 -17.38 -18.18 15.28
CA ARG A 72 -16.45 -18.57 14.21
C ARG A 72 -16.47 -17.59 13.05
N ALA A 73 -17.65 -17.17 12.60
CA ALA A 73 -17.79 -16.18 11.55
C ALA A 73 -17.15 -14.84 11.93
N HIS A 74 -17.33 -14.42 13.18
CA HIS A 74 -16.72 -13.21 13.73
C HIS A 74 -15.19 -13.27 13.76
N ASN A 75 -14.63 -14.38 14.23
CA ASN A 75 -13.18 -14.58 14.22
C ASN A 75 -12.61 -14.54 12.78
N ALA A 76 -13.26 -15.23 11.85
CA ALA A 76 -12.85 -15.23 10.44
C ALA A 76 -12.92 -13.83 9.81
N TRP A 77 -13.95 -13.05 10.14
CA TRP A 77 -14.05 -11.64 9.75
C TRP A 77 -12.87 -10.83 10.29
N GLY A 78 -12.56 -10.95 11.59
CA GLY A 78 -11.43 -10.25 12.20
C GLY A 78 -10.08 -10.59 11.55
N GLU A 79 -9.85 -11.87 11.23
CA GLU A 79 -8.67 -12.32 10.50
C GLU A 79 -8.59 -11.70 9.10
N GLN A 80 -9.71 -11.63 8.37
CA GLN A 80 -9.76 -11.03 7.03
C GLN A 80 -9.52 -9.53 7.07
N VAL A 81 -10.14 -8.80 8.01
CA VAL A 81 -9.90 -7.37 8.20
C VAL A 81 -8.42 -7.12 8.48
N LYS A 82 -7.83 -7.90 9.40
CA LYS A 82 -6.41 -7.77 9.75
C LYS A 82 -5.52 -7.96 8.52
N ALA A 83 -5.69 -9.08 7.80
CA ALA A 83 -4.91 -9.38 6.60
C ALA A 83 -5.03 -8.28 5.54
N HIS A 84 -6.24 -7.70 5.38
CA HIS A 84 -6.45 -6.59 4.46
C HIS A 84 -5.69 -5.33 4.90
N THR A 85 -5.76 -4.94 6.17
CA THR A 85 -4.99 -3.78 6.68
C THR A 85 -3.48 -3.98 6.64
N ASP A 86 -2.99 -5.20 6.85
CA ASP A 86 -1.57 -5.51 6.75
C ASP A 86 -1.10 -5.34 5.30
N ARG A 87 -1.89 -5.83 4.33
CA ARG A 87 -1.62 -5.62 2.91
C ARG A 87 -1.64 -4.14 2.52
N LEU A 88 -2.65 -3.37 2.92
CA LEU A 88 -2.70 -1.94 2.65
C LEU A 88 -1.49 -1.18 3.23
N SER A 89 -1.03 -1.59 4.41
CA SER A 89 0.17 -1.00 5.03
C SER A 89 1.41 -1.31 4.20
N SER A 90 1.55 -2.55 3.73
CA SER A 90 2.63 -2.95 2.82
C SER A 90 2.59 -2.14 1.51
N ASP A 91 1.43 -2.02 0.87
CA ASP A 91 1.27 -1.28 -0.39
C ASP A 91 1.66 0.21 -0.21
N ARG A 92 1.24 0.83 0.89
CA ARG A 92 1.65 2.21 1.27
C ARG A 92 3.16 2.34 1.40
N ASP A 93 3.80 1.38 2.07
CA ASP A 93 5.25 1.43 2.34
C ASP A 93 6.05 1.17 1.06
N SER A 94 5.58 0.28 0.18
CA SER A 94 6.13 0.10 -1.17
C SER A 94 6.05 1.36 -2.02
N LEU A 95 4.91 2.07 -2.01
CA LEU A 95 4.77 3.34 -2.73
C LEU A 95 5.73 4.42 -2.20
N LYS A 96 5.90 4.50 -0.87
CA LYS A 96 6.87 5.42 -0.26
C LYS A 96 8.31 5.06 -0.64
N GLY A 97 8.66 3.78 -0.60
CA GLY A 97 9.98 3.28 -0.99
C GLY A 97 10.30 3.53 -2.47
N ALA A 98 9.36 3.24 -3.37
CA ALA A 98 9.51 3.53 -4.79
C ALA A 98 9.77 5.03 -5.06
N ASN A 99 8.99 5.90 -4.41
CA ASN A 99 9.19 7.35 -4.48
C ASN A 99 10.57 7.78 -3.95
N GLN A 100 11.09 7.18 -2.88
CA GLN A 100 12.44 7.47 -2.38
C GLN A 100 13.54 7.08 -3.37
N VAL A 101 13.43 5.90 -3.99
CA VAL A 101 14.39 5.42 -5.00
C VAL A 101 14.42 6.34 -6.21
N LEU A 102 13.24 6.71 -6.74
CA LEU A 102 13.13 7.60 -7.90
C LEU A 102 13.76 8.97 -7.60
N HIS A 103 13.41 9.60 -6.48
CA HIS A 103 14.00 10.88 -6.07
C HIS A 103 15.51 10.82 -5.86
N GLY A 104 16.02 9.72 -5.29
CA GLY A 104 17.46 9.51 -5.10
C GLY A 104 18.19 9.42 -6.45
N THR A 105 17.65 8.63 -7.38
CA THR A 105 18.18 8.52 -8.74
C THR A 105 18.20 9.86 -9.46
N ASP A 106 17.10 10.62 -9.43
CA ASP A 106 17.00 11.93 -10.07
C ASP A 106 18.05 12.91 -9.53
N THR A 107 18.27 12.90 -8.21
CA THR A 107 19.25 13.78 -7.55
C THR A 107 20.68 13.42 -7.98
N VAL A 108 21.02 12.13 -8.03
CA VAL A 108 22.35 11.66 -8.44
C VAL A 108 22.61 11.94 -9.92
N ILE A 109 21.63 11.68 -10.79
CA ILE A 109 21.73 11.98 -12.22
C ILE A 109 21.89 13.49 -12.42
N GLY A 110 21.05 14.31 -11.77
CA GLY A 110 21.13 15.76 -11.84
C GLY A 110 22.50 16.31 -11.43
N ALA A 111 23.07 15.78 -10.34
CA ALA A 111 24.41 16.14 -9.88
C ALA A 111 25.50 15.78 -10.91
N LYS A 112 25.42 14.59 -11.53
CA LYS A 112 26.37 14.15 -12.57
C LYS A 112 26.26 15.00 -13.84
N THR A 113 25.05 15.28 -14.31
CA THR A 113 24.82 16.12 -15.49
C THR A 113 25.30 17.55 -15.27
N GLY A 114 25.06 18.09 -14.06
CA GLY A 114 25.59 19.38 -13.63
C GLY A 114 27.12 19.40 -13.70
N GLN A 115 27.79 18.40 -13.11
CA GLN A 115 29.26 18.28 -13.17
C GLN A 115 29.79 18.21 -14.60
N VAL A 116 29.24 17.34 -15.46
CA VAL A 116 29.68 17.22 -16.86
C VAL A 116 29.50 18.52 -17.64
N SER A 117 28.43 19.28 -17.37
CA SER A 117 28.20 20.57 -18.03
C SER A 117 29.27 21.61 -17.67
N VAL A 118 29.77 21.62 -16.42
CA VAL A 118 30.84 22.56 -16.01
C VAL A 118 32.19 22.21 -16.67
N PHE A 119 32.41 20.93 -17.01
CA PHE A 119 33.64 20.48 -17.67
C PHE A 119 33.60 20.62 -19.20
N HIS A 120 32.45 20.89 -19.81
CA HIS A 120 32.29 21.10 -21.26
C HIS A 120 32.29 22.58 -21.69
N SER A 121 32.40 23.52 -20.74
CA SER A 121 32.35 24.97 -20.98
C SER A 121 33.74 25.64 -21.08
N TYR A 122 34.75 24.97 -21.63
CA TYR A 122 36.08 25.54 -21.94
C TYR A 122 36.47 25.31 -23.40
#